data_AF-A0A0M9E809-F1
#
_entry.id   AF-A0A0M9E809-F1
#
_cell.length_a   1.000
_cell.length_b   1.000
_cell.length_c   1.000
_cell.angle_alpha   90.00
_cell.angle_beta   90.00
_cell.angle_gamma   90.00
#
_symmetry.space_group_name_H-M   'P 1'
#
loop_
_entity.id
_entity.type
_entity.pdbx_description
1 polymer ?
#
loop_
_entity_poly.entity_id
_entity_poly.type
_entity_poly.pdbx_seq_one_letter_code
_entity_poly.pdbx_strand_id
1 'polypeptide(L)'
;MPPDLVEKIDWDTLELEGSKYVDEELKDSESDLLYSVNFKDSKDKCFLYLLFEHQSKPDKWLRFRIMKYKTRIWDESFKKYKDQEVLIPILSGRIIKKGAFLKPCKGDTYQPRATPWVKTLQ
;
A
#
# COMPACT_ATOMS: atom_id res chain seq x y z
N MET A 1 1.67 -8.90 -4.98
CA MET A 1 1.25 -8.49 -6.34
C MET A 1 1.49 -9.68 -7.28
N PRO A 2 0.66 -9.93 -8.30
CA PRO A 2 0.87 -11.05 -9.22
C PRO A 2 2.24 -10.95 -9.95
N PRO A 3 3.06 -12.01 -9.97
CA PRO A 3 4.40 -11.99 -10.58
C PRO A 3 4.38 -11.56 -12.06
N ASP A 4 3.45 -12.11 -12.85
CA ASP A 4 3.32 -11.83 -14.29
C ASP A 4 3.12 -10.33 -14.61
N LEU A 5 2.55 -9.58 -13.66
CA LEU A 5 2.34 -8.15 -13.81
C LEU A 5 3.59 -7.34 -13.44
N VAL A 6 4.34 -7.80 -12.43
CA VAL A 6 5.64 -7.21 -12.02
C VAL A 6 6.61 -7.23 -13.20
N GLU A 7 6.61 -8.32 -13.98
CA GLU A 7 7.49 -8.48 -15.14
C GLU A 7 7.18 -7.55 -16.30
N LYS A 8 5.92 -7.09 -16.41
CA LYS A 8 5.44 -6.17 -17.45
C LYS A 8 5.69 -4.69 -17.14
N ILE A 9 6.10 -4.36 -15.92
CA ILE A 9 6.38 -2.99 -15.50
C ILE A 9 7.80 -2.61 -15.96
N ASP A 10 7.93 -1.41 -16.53
CA ASP A 10 9.22 -0.81 -16.85
C ASP A 10 9.74 0.00 -15.65
N TRP A 11 10.56 -0.64 -14.82
CA TRP A 11 11.07 -0.08 -13.57
C TRP A 11 11.98 1.14 -13.74
N ASP A 12 12.57 1.34 -14.92
CA ASP A 12 13.43 2.50 -15.19
C ASP A 12 12.62 3.80 -15.34
N THR A 13 11.30 3.68 -15.53
CA THR A 13 10.35 4.80 -15.62
C THR A 13 9.66 5.14 -14.29
N LEU A 14 10.09 4.50 -13.19
CA LEU A 14 9.47 4.67 -11.89
C LEU A 14 9.71 6.08 -11.34
N GLU A 15 8.64 6.84 -11.16
CA GLU A 15 8.68 8.20 -10.65
C GLU A 15 7.82 8.34 -9.40
N LEU A 16 8.36 8.96 -8.34
CA LEU A 16 7.59 9.27 -7.14
C LEU A 16 6.63 10.43 -7.45
N GLU A 17 5.33 10.19 -7.32
CA GLU A 17 4.33 11.25 -7.42
C GLU A 17 4.31 12.03 -6.10
N GLY A 18 4.62 13.33 -6.18
CA GLY A 18 4.78 14.19 -5.00
C GLY A 18 3.55 14.19 -4.08
N SER A 19 3.79 14.47 -2.79
CA SER A 19 2.84 14.41 -1.66
C SER A 19 1.58 15.28 -1.79
N LYS A 20 1.39 16.02 -2.90
CA LYS A 20 0.15 16.78 -3.18
C LYS A 20 -1.11 15.92 -3.29
N TYR A 21 -0.98 14.62 -3.60
CA TYR A 21 -2.12 13.69 -3.63
C TYR A 21 -2.60 13.29 -2.22
N VAL A 22 -1.74 13.43 -1.20
CA VAL A 22 -1.97 12.98 0.18
C VAL A 22 -2.06 14.22 1.06
N ASP A 23 -3.19 14.90 0.97
CA ASP A 23 -3.47 16.13 1.72
C ASP A 23 -3.66 15.88 3.24
N GLU A 24 -3.60 16.98 4.01
CA GLU A 24 -3.47 17.11 5.48
C GLU A 24 -4.31 16.15 6.36
N GLU A 25 -5.47 15.66 5.91
CA GLU A 25 -6.33 14.72 6.66
C GLU A 25 -5.73 13.31 6.84
N LEU A 26 -4.65 12.99 6.11
CA LEU A 26 -4.08 11.65 6.04
C LEU A 26 -2.65 11.57 6.63
N LYS A 27 -2.17 12.66 7.21
CA LYS A 27 -0.89 12.73 7.93
C LYS A 27 -0.78 11.74 9.08
N ASP A 28 -1.89 11.28 9.66
CA ASP A 28 -1.84 10.25 10.71
C ASP A 28 -1.34 8.87 10.21
N SER A 29 -1.21 8.68 8.89
CA SER A 29 -0.46 7.56 8.30
C SER A 29 0.62 8.07 7.35
N GLU A 30 1.69 8.68 7.88
CA GLU A 30 2.85 9.23 7.15
C GLU A 30 3.67 8.21 6.31
N SER A 31 3.11 7.09 5.91
CA SER A 31 3.86 6.02 5.25
C SER A 31 3.33 5.64 3.86
N ASP A 32 2.28 6.28 3.36
CA ASP A 32 1.76 5.98 2.02
C ASP A 32 2.62 6.60 0.91
N LEU A 33 2.98 5.80 -0.10
CA LEU A 33 3.74 6.25 -1.28
C LEU A 33 2.93 6.02 -2.56
N LEU A 34 2.98 6.99 -3.46
CA LEU A 34 2.41 6.87 -4.80
C LEU A 34 3.53 7.04 -5.82
N TYR A 35 3.64 6.10 -6.75
CA TYR A 35 4.52 6.19 -7.89
C TYR A 35 3.71 6.14 -9.18
N SER A 36 4.25 6.72 -10.25
CA SER A 36 3.85 6.39 -11.61
C SER A 36 4.95 5.61 -12.31
N VAL A 37 4.55 4.75 -13.25
CA VAL A 37 5.44 3.87 -14.01
C VAL A 37 4.78 3.56 -15.34
N ASN A 38 5.56 3.20 -16.34
CA ASN A 38 5.03 2.73 -17.63
C ASN A 38 5.06 1.20 -17.72
N PHE A 39 4.24 0.65 -18.61
CA PHE A 39 4.39 -0.75 -19.02
C PHE A 39 5.50 -0.88 -20.07
N LYS A 40 6.21 -2.01 -20.04
CA LYS A 40 7.19 -2.36 -21.07
C LYS A 40 6.54 -2.37 -22.45
N ASP A 41 7.30 -1.94 -23.44
CA ASP A 41 6.90 -1.91 -24.85
C ASP A 41 5.63 -1.07 -25.12
N SER A 42 5.24 -0.19 -24.19
CA SER A 42 4.07 0.70 -24.30
C SER A 42 4.35 2.07 -23.69
N LYS A 43 3.55 3.06 -24.08
CA LYS A 43 3.48 4.38 -23.41
C LYS A 43 2.40 4.41 -22.32
N ASP A 44 1.71 3.29 -22.10
CA ASP A 44 0.66 3.18 -21.12
C ASP A 44 1.24 3.33 -19.70
N LYS A 45 0.66 4.27 -18.96
CA LYS A 45 1.03 4.56 -17.59
C LYS A 45 0.24 3.69 -16.61
N CYS A 46 0.81 3.47 -15.44
CA CYS A 46 0.19 2.84 -14.29
C CYS A 46 0.62 3.58 -13.02
N PHE A 47 -0.26 3.62 -12.03
CA PHE A 47 0.07 4.07 -10.70
C PHE A 47 0.35 2.89 -9.77
N LEU A 48 1.45 2.98 -9.02
CA LEU A 48 1.78 2.06 -7.93
C LEU A 48 1.53 2.76 -6.60
N TYR A 49 0.47 2.36 -5.90
CA TYR A 49 0.14 2.87 -4.57
C TYR A 49 0.61 1.88 -3.51
N LEU A 50 1.58 2.28 -2.70
CA LEU A 50 2.13 1.50 -1.60
C LEU A 50 1.59 2.03 -0.27
N LEU A 51 0.76 1.22 0.37
CA LEU A 51 0.22 1.47 1.70
C LEU A 51 1.12 0.78 2.72
N PHE A 52 1.79 1.55 3.54
CA PHE A 52 2.58 1.04 4.65
C PHE A 52 1.76 1.09 5.93
N GLU A 53 1.54 -0.07 6.51
CA GLU A 53 0.68 -0.21 7.67
C GLU A 53 1.51 -0.54 8.90
N HIS A 54 1.56 0.43 9.82
CA HIS A 54 2.09 0.23 11.16
C HIS A 54 0.95 -0.10 12.12
N GLN A 55 0.43 -1.33 12.09
CA GLN A 55 -0.72 -1.69 12.91
C GLN A 55 -0.40 -2.63 14.07
N SER A 56 -0.76 -2.17 15.26
CA SER A 56 -0.99 -2.99 16.46
C SER A 56 -2.44 -3.53 16.53
N LYS A 57 -3.38 -2.96 15.77
CA LYS A 57 -4.80 -3.40 15.66
C LYS A 57 -5.35 -3.18 14.24
N PRO A 58 -6.20 -4.08 13.72
CA PRO A 58 -6.77 -4.01 12.37
C PRO A 58 -7.76 -2.84 12.18
N ASP A 59 -7.59 -2.07 11.09
CA ASP A 59 -8.53 -1.03 10.65
C ASP A 59 -9.65 -1.60 9.77
N LYS A 60 -10.88 -1.57 10.30
CA LYS A 60 -12.09 -2.07 9.62
C LYS A 60 -12.48 -1.26 8.37
N TRP A 61 -12.03 -0.01 8.25
CA TRP A 61 -12.36 0.90 7.15
C TRP A 61 -11.26 0.99 6.09
N LEU A 62 -10.19 0.20 6.22
CA LEU A 62 -9.02 0.24 5.33
C LEU A 62 -9.40 0.18 3.84
N ARG A 63 -10.31 -0.72 3.46
CA ARG A 63 -10.76 -0.87 2.07
C ARG A 63 -11.47 0.38 1.55
N PHE A 64 -12.30 0.99 2.39
CA PHE A 64 -12.97 2.24 2.06
C PHE A 64 -11.97 3.39 1.92
N ARG A 65 -10.97 3.45 2.80
CA ARG A 65 -9.87 4.41 2.71
C ARG A 65 -9.10 4.26 1.40
N ILE A 66 -8.70 3.04 1.03
CA ILE A 66 -8.03 2.75 -0.25
C ILE A 66 -8.89 3.22 -1.43
N MET A 67 -10.20 3.00 -1.39
CA MET A 67 -11.07 3.46 -2.48
C MET A 67 -11.09 4.99 -2.60
N LYS A 68 -11.21 5.73 -1.48
CA LYS A 68 -11.12 7.20 -1.50
C LYS A 68 -9.78 7.70 -2.07
N TYR A 69 -8.70 7.01 -1.76
CA TYR A 69 -7.39 7.35 -2.33
C TYR A 69 -7.38 7.15 -3.84
N LYS A 70 -7.90 6.03 -4.33
CA LYS A 70 -7.96 5.77 -5.78
C LYS A 70 -8.75 6.84 -6.52
N THR A 71 -9.90 7.27 -5.98
CA THR A 71 -10.67 8.35 -6.61
C THR A 71 -9.91 9.66 -6.64
N ARG A 72 -9.25 10.03 -5.54
CA ARG A 72 -8.41 11.25 -5.47
C ARG A 72 -7.24 11.19 -6.46
N ILE A 73 -6.57 10.05 -6.56
CA ILE A 73 -5.48 9.82 -7.54
C ILE A 73 -5.99 10.04 -8.96
N TRP A 74 -7.16 9.49 -9.28
CA TRP A 74 -7.74 9.67 -10.61
C TRP A 74 -8.15 11.11 -10.90
N ASP A 75 -8.81 11.79 -9.97
CA ASP A 75 -9.21 13.20 -10.12
C ASP A 75 -8.00 14.08 -10.45
N GLU A 76 -6.92 13.91 -9.71
CA GLU A 76 -5.67 14.63 -9.95
C GLU A 76 -4.95 14.17 -11.23
N SER A 77 -5.05 12.88 -11.61
CA SER A 77 -4.51 12.40 -12.88
C SER A 77 -5.17 13.07 -14.09
N PHE A 78 -6.49 13.24 -14.09
CA PHE A 78 -7.21 13.96 -15.14
C PHE A 78 -6.86 15.45 -15.18
N LYS A 79 -6.50 16.04 -14.03
CA LYS A 79 -6.00 17.43 -14.00
C LYS A 79 -4.61 17.54 -14.61
N LYS A 80 -3.72 16.57 -14.34
CA LYS A 80 -2.31 16.54 -14.78
C LYS A 80 -2.18 16.15 -16.26
N TYR A 81 -2.87 15.11 -16.69
CA TYR A 81 -2.81 14.55 -18.04
C TYR A 81 -4.06 14.96 -18.83
N LYS A 82 -3.97 16.07 -19.58
CA LYS A 82 -5.12 16.66 -20.28
C LYS A 82 -5.73 15.77 -21.35
N ASP A 83 -4.91 14.91 -21.96
CA ASP A 83 -5.33 13.99 -23.02
C ASP A 83 -5.76 12.61 -22.47
N GLN A 84 -5.90 12.48 -21.14
CA GLN A 84 -6.34 11.24 -20.52
C GLN A 84 -7.84 11.04 -20.74
N GLU A 85 -8.20 10.06 -21.58
CA GLU A 85 -9.59 9.70 -21.86
C GLU A 85 -10.12 8.56 -20.97
N VAL A 86 -9.22 7.78 -20.37
CA VAL A 86 -9.54 6.59 -19.57
C VAL A 86 -8.88 6.63 -18.21
N LEU A 87 -9.36 5.81 -17.27
CA LEU A 87 -8.73 5.67 -15.97
C LEU A 87 -7.38 4.95 -16.11
N ILE A 88 -6.31 5.61 -15.65
CA ILE A 88 -5.01 4.98 -15.48
C ILE A 88 -5.12 3.90 -14.38
N PRO A 89 -4.68 2.65 -14.62
CA PRO A 89 -4.79 1.58 -13.64
C PRO A 89 -3.96 1.88 -12.38
N ILE A 90 -4.52 1.60 -11.21
CA ILE A 90 -3.85 1.73 -9.90
C ILE A 90 -3.63 0.35 -9.30
N LEU A 91 -2.36 -0.06 -9.22
CA LEU A 91 -1.93 -1.26 -8.50
C LEU A 91 -1.61 -0.88 -7.06
N SER A 92 -2.32 -1.53 -6.12
CA SER A 92 -2.17 -1.24 -4.70
C SER A 92 -1.39 -2.36 -4.00
N GLY A 93 -0.22 -2.04 -3.48
CA GLY A 93 0.57 -2.90 -2.61
C GLY A 93 0.34 -2.54 -1.15
N ARG A 94 0.17 -3.55 -0.29
CA ARG A 94 0.09 -3.35 1.17
C ARG A 94 1.32 -3.95 1.82
N ILE A 95 2.05 -3.14 2.58
CA ILE A 95 3.24 -3.55 3.33
C ILE A 95 2.89 -3.45 4.81
N ILE A 96 2.80 -4.58 5.51
CA ILE A 96 2.43 -4.63 6.93
C ILE A 96 3.71 -4.77 7.74
N LYS A 97 4.02 -3.76 8.58
CA LYS A 97 5.09 -3.89 9.58
C LYS A 97 4.52 -4.59 10.80
N LYS A 98 4.90 -5.85 11.04
CA LYS A 98 4.62 -6.52 12.33
C LYS A 98 5.47 -5.86 13.41
N GLY A 99 4.85 -5.07 14.28
CA GLY A 99 5.49 -4.63 15.52
C GLY A 99 5.78 -5.86 16.38
N ALA A 100 7.06 -6.08 16.73
CA ALA A 100 7.39 -6.98 17.82
C ALA A 100 6.73 -6.42 19.08
N PHE A 101 5.68 -7.06 19.56
CA PHE A 101 5.08 -6.75 20.85
C PHE A 101 6.08 -7.19 21.92
N LEU A 102 7.02 -6.32 22.28
CA LEU A 102 7.80 -6.50 23.50
C LEU A 102 6.79 -6.42 24.65
N LYS A 103 6.41 -7.58 25.20
CA LYS A 103 5.65 -7.62 26.45
C LYS A 103 6.44 -6.82 27.48
N PRO A 104 5.84 -5.90 28.23
CA PRO A 104 6.53 -5.25 29.32
C PRO A 104 6.90 -6.33 30.34
N CYS A 105 8.21 -6.58 30.50
CA CYS A 105 8.72 -7.33 31.62
C CYS A 105 8.44 -6.52 32.90
N LYS A 106 7.39 -6.89 33.62
CA LYS A 106 7.36 -6.68 35.08
C LYS A 106 7.54 -8.05 35.72
N GLY A 107 8.30 -8.03 36.82
CA GLY A 107 8.88 -9.17 37.52
C GLY A 107 8.04 -10.43 37.58
N ASP A 108 8.79 -11.53 37.58
CA ASP A 108 8.50 -12.80 38.23
C ASP A 108 7.81 -13.91 37.40
N THR A 109 8.65 -14.92 37.13
CA THR A 109 8.40 -16.32 36.74
C THR A 109 7.75 -16.58 35.37
N TYR A 110 8.63 -16.91 34.42
CA TYR A 110 8.32 -17.50 33.13
C TYR A 110 7.72 -18.90 33.28
N GLN A 111 6.46 -19.08 32.88
CA GLN A 111 5.95 -20.39 32.47
C GLN A 111 5.47 -20.30 31.01
N PRO A 112 6.05 -21.07 30.08
CA PRO A 112 5.61 -21.06 28.69
C PRO A 112 4.25 -21.77 28.59
N ARG A 113 3.18 -20.98 28.47
CA ARG A 113 1.89 -21.50 28.01
C ARG A 113 1.98 -21.67 26.48
N ALA A 114 2.15 -22.91 26.03
CA ALA A 114 2.00 -23.26 24.62
C ALA A 114 0.59 -22.85 24.14
N THR A 115 0.52 -21.98 23.13
CA THR A 115 -0.74 -21.64 22.47
C THR A 115 -1.15 -22.76 21.52
N PRO A 116 -2.36 -23.34 21.65
CA PRO A 116 -2.76 -24.51 20.88
C PRO A 116 -3.46 -24.12 19.58
N TRP A 117 -2.75 -23.65 18.55
CA TRP A 117 -3.30 -23.53 17.18
C TRP A 117 -2.24 -23.77 16.11
N VAL A 118 -1.62 -24.96 16.13
CA VAL A 118 -1.01 -25.57 14.93
C VAL A 118 -1.63 -26.96 14.77
N LYS A 119 -2.74 -26.99 14.02
CA LYS A 119 -3.39 -28.15 13.37
C LYS A 119 -4.15 -27.51 12.20
N THR A 120 -3.99 -27.81 10.92
CA THR A 120 -3.50 -28.98 10.18
C THR A 120 -3.34 -28.51 8.73
N LEU A 121 -2.28 -28.90 8.02
CA LEU A 121 -2.29 -29.12 6.57
C LEU A 121 -1.23 -30.20 6.28
N GLN A 122 -1.69 -31.45 6.22
CA GLN A 122 -1.18 -32.44 5.28
C GLN A 122 -1.94 -32.25 3.97
#